data_AF-E9RXN9-F1
#
_entry.id   AF-E9RXN9-F1
#
_cell.length_a   1.000
_cell.length_b   1.000
_cell.length_c   1.000
_cell.angle_alpha   90.00
_cell.angle_beta   90.00
_cell.angle_gamma   90.00
#
_symmetry.space_group_name_H-M   'P 1'
#
loop_
_entity.id
_entity.type
_entity.pdbx_description
1 polymer ?
#
loop_
_entity_poly.entity_id
_entity_poly.type
_entity_poly.pdbx_seq_one_letter_code
_entity_poly.pdbx_strand_id
1 'polypeptide(L)' 'MALDVWEEMGTPSKIRELRVEYKKSAVYGDMIYPSMIEEQDNTTIVLGDEKERPYAIVQVRGEN' A
#
# COMPACT_ATOMS: atom_id res chain seq x y z
N MET A 1 6.87 -5.42 -23.08
CA MET A 1 6.16 -6.15 -22.01
C MET A 1 6.34 -5.52 -20.65
N ALA A 2 7.56 -5.27 -20.14
CA ALA A 2 7.71 -4.58 -18.85
C ALA A 2 7.53 -3.05 -18.94
N LEU A 3 7.91 -2.42 -20.07
CA LEU A 3 7.76 -0.97 -20.26
C LEU A 3 6.30 -0.55 -20.47
N ASP A 4 5.55 -1.32 -21.25
CA ASP A 4 4.16 -1.03 -21.64
C ASP A 4 3.19 -1.02 -20.44
N VAL A 5 3.52 -1.73 -19.34
CA VAL A 5 2.71 -1.79 -18.12
C VAL A 5 2.72 -0.45 -17.36
N TRP A 6 3.82 0.30 -17.41
CA TRP A 6 3.92 1.57 -16.68
C TRP A 6 3.23 2.71 -17.40
N GLU A 7 3.08 2.64 -18.73
CA GLU A 7 2.32 3.63 -19.51
C GLU A 7 0.80 3.52 -19.24
N GLU A 8 0.26 2.31 -19.02
CA GLU A 8 -1.15 2.11 -18.67
C GLU A 8 -1.49 2.51 -17.23
N MET A 9 -0.53 2.38 -16.30
CA MET A 9 -0.75 2.68 -14.87
C MET A 9 -0.71 4.19 -14.53
N GLY A 10 -0.46 5.05 -15.52
CA GLY A 10 -0.27 6.47 -15.33
C GLY A 10 1.06 6.80 -14.64
N THR A 11 1.42 8.08 -14.65
CA THR A 11 2.59 8.55 -13.88
C THR A 11 2.30 8.32 -12.40
N PRO A 12 3.16 7.61 -11.64
CA PRO A 12 2.93 7.45 -10.21
C PRO A 12 2.84 8.83 -9.57
N SER A 13 1.73 9.11 -8.88
CA SER A 13 1.56 10.33 -8.11
C SER A 13 2.76 10.51 -7.20
N LYS A 14 3.36 11.71 -7.19
CA LYS A 14 4.48 11.98 -6.31
C LYS A 14 4.03 11.80 -4.85
N ILE A 15 4.69 10.89 -4.16
CA ILE A 15 4.46 10.64 -2.74
C ILE A 15 5.22 11.71 -1.95
N ARG A 16 4.49 12.53 -1.21
CA ARG A 16 5.07 13.55 -0.32
C ARG A 16 5.41 12.99 1.05
N GLU A 17 4.54 12.14 1.59
CA GLU A 17 4.69 11.56 2.92
C GLU A 17 4.30 10.08 2.90
N LEU A 18 5.09 9.26 3.60
CA LEU A 18 4.80 7.86 3.84
C LEU A 18 5.00 7.54 5.33
N ARG A 19 3.97 6.97 5.95
CA ARG A 19 3.99 6.53 7.34
C ARG A 19 3.64 5.04 7.40
N VAL A 20 4.42 4.28 8.15
CA VAL A 20 4.13 2.85 8.37
C VAL A 20 3.96 2.59 9.86
N GLU A 21 2.87 1.94 10.21
CA GLU A 21 2.68 1.35 11.53
C GLU A 21 2.79 -0.16 11.45
N TYR A 22 3.84 -0.73 12.03
CA TYR A 22 4.04 -2.17 12.12
C TYR A 22 3.28 -2.75 13.32
N LYS A 23 2.48 -3.78 13.08
CA LYS A 23 1.64 -4.44 14.10
C LYS A 23 2.20 -5.80 14.52
N LYS A 24 2.65 -6.60 13.55
CA LYS A 24 3.31 -7.90 13.78
C LYS A 24 4.27 -8.20 12.63
N SER A 25 5.30 -8.99 12.91
CA SER A 25 6.20 -9.50 11.87
C SER A 25 5.48 -10.56 11.02
N ALA A 26 5.68 -10.50 9.70
CA ALA A 26 5.37 -11.62 8.82
C ALA A 26 6.57 -12.59 8.79
N VAL A 27 6.31 -13.89 8.69
CA VAL A 27 7.34 -14.93 8.58
C VAL A 27 7.19 -15.75 7.30
N TYR A 28 8.18 -16.58 6.98
CA TYR A 28 8.13 -17.44 5.79
C TYR A 28 6.88 -18.32 5.79
N GLY A 29 6.10 -18.25 4.70
CA GLY A 29 4.84 -18.97 4.54
C GLY A 29 3.60 -18.13 4.84
N ASP A 30 3.73 -16.95 5.44
CA ASP A 30 2.63 -16.01 5.58
C ASP A 30 2.22 -15.47 4.19
N MET A 31 0.91 -15.38 3.96
CA MET A 31 0.34 -14.72 2.79
C MET A 31 -0.22 -13.35 3.17
N ILE A 32 0.20 -12.32 2.45
CA ILE A 32 -0.26 -10.95 2.62
C ILE A 32 -1.36 -10.67 1.59
N TYR A 33 -2.48 -10.15 2.07
CA TYR A 33 -3.63 -9.71 1.30
C TYR A 33 -3.73 -8.19 1.46
N PRO A 34 -3.18 -7.40 0.51
CA PRO A 34 -3.26 -5.95 0.56
C PRO A 34 -4.70 -5.48 0.32
N SER A 35 -5.14 -4.51 1.10
CA SER A 35 -6.36 -3.73 0.82
C SER A 35 -6.05 -2.24 0.85
N MET A 36 -6.84 -1.46 0.13
CA MET A 36 -6.60 -0.04 -0.06
C MET A 36 -7.87 0.77 0.14
N ILE A 37 -7.74 1.88 0.84
CA ILE A 37 -8.80 2.86 1.09
C ILE A 37 -8.24 4.21 0.62
N GLU A 38 -8.87 4.78 -0.40
CA GLU A 38 -8.53 6.11 -0.92
C GLU A 38 -9.44 7.16 -0.28
N GLU A 39 -8.82 8.16 0.32
CA GLU A 39 -9.44 9.42 0.72
C GLU A 39 -8.73 10.54 -0.06
N GLN A 40 -9.40 11.67 -0.31
CA GLN A 40 -8.97 12.73 -1.27
C GLN A 40 -7.45 12.88 -1.45
N ASP A 41 -6.71 13.19 -0.38
CA ASP A 41 -5.25 13.40 -0.41
C ASP A 41 -4.46 12.32 0.37
N ASN A 42 -5.12 11.25 0.81
CA ASN A 42 -4.57 10.27 1.73
C ASN A 42 -5.04 8.84 1.38
N THR A 43 -4.09 7.97 1.08
CA THR A 43 -4.34 6.55 0.82
C THR A 43 -3.88 5.73 2.01
N THR A 44 -4.77 4.91 2.55
CA THR A 44 -4.42 3.91 3.56
C THR A 44 -4.36 2.53 2.92
N ILE A 45 -3.22 1.85 3.05
CA ILE A 45 -3.01 0.49 2.58
C ILE A 45 -2.82 -0.41 3.81
N VAL A 46 -3.65 -1.45 3.92
CA VAL A 46 -3.52 -2.46 4.98
C VAL A 46 -2.85 -3.68 4.38
N LEU A 47 -1.69 -4.04 4.92
CA LEU A 47 -1.03 -5.31 4.62
C LEU A 47 -1.55 -6.36 5.60
N GLY A 48 -2.70 -6.96 5.28
CA GLY A 48 -3.41 -7.90 6.14
C GLY A 48 -3.12 -9.36 5.85
N ASP A 49 -3.53 -10.26 6.75
CA ASP A 49 -3.71 -11.68 6.43
C ASP A 49 -5.08 -11.93 5.78
N GLU A 50 -5.43 -13.20 5.55
CA GLU A 50 -6.71 -13.62 4.94
C GLU A 50 -7.95 -13.11 5.70
N LYS A 51 -7.80 -12.71 6.98
CA LYS A 51 -8.86 -12.18 7.85
C LYS A 51 -8.68 -10.67 8.09
N GLU A 52 -7.93 -10.00 7.22
CA GLU A 52 -7.60 -8.58 7.28
C GLU A 52 -6.81 -8.15 8.53
N ARG A 53 -6.22 -9.10 9.29
CA ARG A 53 -5.46 -8.72 10.49
C ARG A 53 -4.12 -8.13 10.06
N PRO A 54 -3.82 -6.87 10.41
CA PRO A 54 -2.68 -6.15 9.85
C PRO A 54 -1.35 -6.72 10.33
N TYR A 55 -0.42 -6.89 9.38
CA TYR A 55 1.03 -6.91 9.62
C TYR A 55 1.57 -5.49 9.71
N ALA A 56 1.15 -4.65 8.77
CA ALA A 56 1.44 -3.22 8.76
C ALA A 56 0.29 -2.43 8.16
N ILE A 57 0.17 -1.16 8.58
CA ILE A 57 -0.71 -0.17 7.98
C ILE A 57 0.18 0.92 7.39
N VAL A 58 0.02 1.19 6.10
CA VAL A 58 0.77 2.21 5.37
C VAL A 58 -0.17 3.35 5.05
N GLN A 59 0.20 4.57 5.43
CA GLN A 59 -0.47 5.78 4.99
C GLN A 59 0.44 6.53 4.01
N VAL A 60 -0.13 6.91 2.89
CA VAL A 60 0.54 7.61 1.79
C VAL A 60 -0.22 8.90 1.52
N ARG A 61 0.50 10.01 1.42
CA ARG A 61 -0.07 11.31 1.02
C ARG A 61 0.60 11.81 -0.25
N GLY A 62 -0.23 12.26 -1.19
CA GLY A 62 0.22 12.87 -2.45
C GLY A 62 0.75 14.30 -2.27
N GLU A 63 1.34 14.84 -3.34
CA GLU A 63 1.48 16.28 -3.54
C GLU A 63 0.12 16.85 -4.01
N ASN A 64 -0.40 17.86 -3.31
CA ASN A 64 -1.59 18.63 -3.72
C ASN A 64 -1.28 19.53 -4.93
#